data_AF-A0A822HEX2-F1
#
_entry.id   AF-A0A822HEX2-F1
#
_cell.length_a   1.000
_cell.length_b   1.000
_cell.length_c   1.000
_cell.angle_alpha   90.00
_cell.angle_beta   90.00
_cell.angle_gamma   90.00
#
_symmetry.space_group_name_H-M   'P 1'
#
loop_
_entity.id
_entity.type
_entity.pdbx_description
1 polymer ?
#
loop_
_entity_poly.entity_id
_entity_poly.type
_entity_poly.pdbx_seq_one_letter_code
_entity_poly.pdbx_strand_id
1 'polypeptide(L)'
;RKRREFREAIDVYKTYDNHHLMSKLLAEVIHYYLNEYLVNQINDTKNPEDQITRKQIETIESYFKEAIEKQDYLTYFIKAYTLTNFFYKVLNRNLALYILEYFDETKTFSSNYRLVNCLVHIVTLLIYNPNLPQYQYQGICYRGMRITQNDLDQYQLNQHILNRTFLSTSTDNQVAAMFAGECQQSQMSYTPNDHCALQSG
;
A
#
# COMPACT_ATOMS: atom_id res chain seq x y z
N ARG A 1 -28.47 -8.78 5.06
CA ARG A 1 -28.81 -7.50 5.72
C ARG A 1 -27.59 -6.59 5.84
N LYS A 2 -26.60 -6.87 6.71
CA LYS A 2 -25.34 -6.10 6.83
C LYS A 2 -24.57 -5.84 5.52
N ARG A 3 -24.54 -6.83 4.61
CA ARG A 3 -23.91 -6.71 3.27
C ARG A 3 -24.61 -5.70 2.33
N ARG A 4 -25.94 -5.66 2.37
CA ARG A 4 -26.75 -4.74 1.54
C ARG A 4 -26.62 -3.32 2.09
N GLU A 5 -26.74 -3.18 3.41
CA GLU A 5 -26.52 -1.92 4.15
C GLU A 5 -25.10 -1.34 3.89
N PHE A 6 -24.08 -2.18 3.71
CA PHE A 6 -22.71 -1.74 3.41
C PHE A 6 -22.46 -1.38 1.94
N ARG A 7 -23.07 -2.07 0.97
CA ARG A 7 -23.00 -1.66 -0.45
C ARG A 7 -23.71 -0.32 -0.66
N GLU A 8 -24.84 -0.12 0.01
CA GLU A 8 -25.53 1.17 0.07
C GLU A 8 -24.63 2.25 0.71
N ALA A 9 -23.82 1.91 1.71
CA ALA A 9 -22.80 2.82 2.25
C ALA A 9 -21.66 3.13 1.25
N ILE A 10 -21.39 2.29 0.24
CA ILE A 10 -20.44 2.63 -0.84
C ILE A 10 -20.96 3.74 -1.75
N ASP A 11 -22.25 3.74 -2.03
CA ASP A 11 -22.85 4.87 -2.76
C ASP A 11 -22.78 6.17 -1.93
N VAL A 12 -22.77 6.09 -0.60
CA VAL A 12 -22.48 7.26 0.28
C VAL A 12 -21.01 7.70 0.17
N TYR A 13 -20.06 6.81 -0.12
CA TYR A 13 -18.66 7.20 -0.32
C TYR A 13 -18.42 7.98 -1.62
N LYS A 14 -19.36 7.95 -2.58
CA LYS A 14 -19.31 8.82 -3.77
C LYS A 14 -19.46 10.30 -3.41
N THR A 15 -20.05 10.61 -2.25
CA THR A 15 -20.11 11.96 -1.69
C THR A 15 -19.00 12.10 -0.65
N TYR A 16 -17.78 12.37 -1.12
CA TYR A 16 -16.58 12.54 -0.28
C TYR A 16 -16.70 13.64 0.78
N ASP A 17 -17.71 14.51 0.67
CA ASP A 17 -18.00 15.64 1.57
C ASP A 17 -18.37 15.22 3.00
N ASN A 18 -18.55 13.93 3.28
CA ASN A 18 -18.85 13.43 4.62
C ASN A 18 -17.58 13.12 5.42
N HIS A 19 -16.84 14.18 5.77
CA HIS A 19 -15.67 14.17 6.64
C HIS A 19 -15.87 13.36 7.94
N HIS A 20 -17.06 13.45 8.55
CA HIS A 20 -17.39 12.68 9.75
C HIS A 20 -17.38 11.16 9.49
N LEU A 21 -17.97 10.73 8.38
CA LEU A 21 -17.93 9.33 7.96
C LEU A 21 -16.50 8.88 7.68
N MET A 22 -15.71 9.67 6.95
CA MET A 22 -14.32 9.31 6.62
C MET A 22 -13.44 9.16 7.87
N SER A 23 -13.56 10.10 8.82
CA SER A 23 -12.88 10.00 10.12
C SER A 23 -13.30 8.76 10.89
N LYS A 24 -14.59 8.40 10.88
CA LYS A 24 -15.08 7.19 11.53
C LYS A 24 -14.48 5.92 10.90
N LEU A 25 -14.45 5.83 9.58
CA LEU A 25 -13.84 4.68 8.88
C LEU A 25 -12.36 4.56 9.19
N LEU A 26 -11.63 5.67 9.15
CA LEU A 26 -10.21 5.65 9.43
C LEU A 26 -9.93 5.29 10.90
N ALA A 27 -10.80 5.70 11.82
CA ALA A 27 -10.74 5.24 13.21
C ALA A 27 -10.98 3.73 13.34
N GLU A 28 -11.90 3.15 12.57
CA GLU A 28 -12.10 1.69 12.51
C GLU A 28 -10.86 0.97 11.97
N VAL A 29 -10.21 1.51 10.93
CA VAL A 29 -8.93 0.99 10.41
C VAL A 29 -7.83 1.07 11.45
N ILE A 30 -7.68 2.20 12.17
CA ILE A 30 -6.71 2.33 13.26
C ILE A 30 -6.98 1.28 14.35
N HIS A 31 -8.23 1.16 14.78
CA HIS A 31 -8.58 0.29 15.89
C HIS A 31 -8.39 -1.19 15.55
N TYR A 32 -8.98 -1.65 14.44
CA TYR A 32 -8.96 -3.06 14.09
C TYR A 32 -7.71 -3.43 13.28
N TYR A 33 -7.48 -2.77 12.15
CA TYR A 33 -6.40 -3.20 11.25
C TYR A 33 -5.02 -2.97 11.87
N LEU A 34 -4.76 -1.77 12.40
CA LEU A 34 -3.45 -1.47 12.97
C LEU A 34 -3.28 -2.08 14.37
N ASN A 35 -4.21 -1.83 15.28
CA ASN A 35 -4.02 -2.11 16.71
C ASN A 35 -4.43 -3.52 17.16
N GLU A 36 -5.25 -4.24 16.39
CA GLU A 36 -5.61 -5.63 16.68
C GLU A 36 -4.90 -6.56 15.70
N TYR A 37 -5.16 -6.43 14.41
CA TYR A 37 -4.70 -7.36 13.39
C TYR A 37 -3.18 -7.34 13.20
N LEU A 38 -2.57 -6.17 12.92
CA LEU A 38 -1.12 -6.10 12.69
C LEU A 38 -0.30 -6.34 13.96
N VAL A 39 -0.82 -5.94 15.12
CA VAL A 39 -0.17 -6.22 16.41
C VAL A 39 -0.08 -7.71 16.68
N ASN A 40 -1.15 -8.45 16.40
CA ASN A 40 -1.14 -9.90 16.56
C ASN A 40 -0.12 -10.59 15.63
N GLN A 41 0.22 -9.98 14.49
CA GLN A 41 1.23 -10.51 13.56
C GLN A 41 2.70 -10.23 13.96
N ILE A 42 2.95 -9.43 15.00
CA ILE A 42 4.32 -9.15 15.48
C ILE A 42 5.06 -10.46 15.82
N ASN A 43 4.35 -11.45 16.38
CA ASN A 43 4.94 -12.70 16.85
C ASN A 43 4.94 -13.84 15.80
N ASP A 44 4.26 -13.64 14.66
CA ASP A 44 4.03 -14.71 13.67
C ASP A 44 5.09 -14.75 12.56
N THR A 45 6.04 -13.82 12.56
CA THR A 45 6.99 -13.67 11.45
C THR A 45 8.28 -14.45 11.69
N LYS A 46 8.56 -15.44 10.83
CA LYS A 46 9.76 -16.30 10.90
C LYS A 46 11.03 -15.66 10.30
N ASN A 47 10.89 -14.64 9.44
CA ASN A 47 12.00 -13.92 8.82
C ASN A 47 12.30 -12.61 9.57
N PRO A 48 13.54 -12.39 10.04
CA PRO A 48 13.93 -11.16 10.73
C PRO A 48 13.69 -9.88 9.91
N GLU A 49 13.87 -9.94 8.59
CA GLU A 49 13.71 -8.79 7.68
C GLU A 49 12.24 -8.37 7.45
N ASP A 50 11.29 -9.25 7.79
CA ASP A 50 9.85 -8.99 7.68
C ASP A 50 9.22 -8.73 9.06
N GLN A 51 10.01 -8.70 10.14
CA GLN A 51 9.49 -8.55 11.49
C GLN A 51 8.82 -7.20 11.68
N ILE A 52 7.52 -7.24 11.91
CA ILE A 52 6.72 -6.05 12.24
C ILE A 52 7.02 -5.66 13.68
N THR A 53 7.41 -4.42 13.91
CA THR A 53 7.61 -3.89 15.27
C THR A 53 6.44 -3.00 15.68
N ARG A 54 6.15 -2.97 16.99
CA ARG A 54 5.13 -2.08 17.56
C ARG A 54 5.39 -0.60 17.20
N LYS A 55 6.65 -0.17 17.23
CA LYS A 55 7.06 1.20 16.85
C LYS A 55 6.70 1.54 15.41
N GLN A 56 6.86 0.61 14.47
CA GLN A 56 6.46 0.85 13.08
C GLN A 56 4.93 0.95 12.96
N ILE A 57 4.16 0.12 13.69
CA ILE A 57 2.69 0.23 13.73
C ILE A 57 2.27 1.60 14.28
N GLU A 58 2.88 2.05 15.38
CA GLU A 58 2.61 3.36 16.00
C GLU A 58 2.91 4.52 15.06
N THR A 59 3.95 4.38 14.21
CA THR A 59 4.26 5.37 13.18
C THR A 59 3.16 5.43 12.11
N ILE A 60 2.62 4.30 11.67
CA ILE A 60 1.48 4.30 10.73
C ILE A 60 0.23 4.87 11.40
N GLU A 61 -0.01 4.50 12.64
CA GLU A 61 -1.13 5.02 13.44
C GLU A 61 -1.06 6.54 13.58
N SER A 62 0.12 7.12 13.81
CA SER A 62 0.27 8.57 13.91
C SER A 62 -0.09 9.28 12.60
N TYR A 63 0.32 8.74 11.44
CA TYR A 63 -0.11 9.30 10.15
C TYR A 63 -1.63 9.26 10.01
N PHE A 64 -2.30 8.17 10.40
CA PHE A 64 -3.76 8.07 10.27
C PHE A 64 -4.49 8.98 11.27
N LYS A 65 -3.96 9.17 12.49
CA LYS A 65 -4.47 10.15 13.45
C LYS A 65 -4.34 11.57 12.92
N GLU A 66 -3.17 11.95 12.39
CA GLU A 66 -2.98 13.25 11.77
C GLU A 66 -3.93 13.47 10.57
N ALA A 67 -4.21 12.41 9.81
CA ALA A 67 -5.16 12.47 8.70
C ALA A 67 -6.59 12.81 9.19
N ILE A 68 -7.02 12.24 10.32
CA ILE A 68 -8.30 12.56 10.96
C ILE A 68 -8.30 13.99 11.49
N GLU A 69 -7.24 14.41 12.18
CA GLU A 69 -7.15 15.74 12.78
C GLU A 69 -7.15 16.85 11.73
N LYS A 70 -6.40 16.65 10.64
CA LYS A 70 -6.24 17.63 9.56
C LYS A 70 -7.24 17.47 8.43
N GLN A 71 -8.09 16.44 8.50
CA GLN A 71 -9.06 16.11 7.44
C GLN A 71 -8.39 15.90 6.07
N ASP A 72 -7.15 15.41 6.07
CA ASP A 72 -6.32 15.18 4.88
C ASP A 72 -5.96 13.70 4.76
N TYR A 73 -6.92 12.90 4.31
CA TYR A 73 -6.78 11.44 4.30
C TYR A 73 -5.79 10.94 3.24
N LEU A 74 -5.81 11.53 2.05
CA LEU A 74 -5.01 11.07 0.92
C LEU A 74 -3.52 11.35 1.13
N THR A 75 -3.14 12.57 1.52
CA THR A 75 -1.72 12.92 1.70
C THR A 75 -1.08 12.06 2.78
N TYR A 76 -1.79 11.86 3.90
CA TYR A 76 -1.29 11.07 5.01
C TYR A 76 -1.26 9.58 4.71
N PHE A 77 -2.22 9.06 3.93
CA PHE A 77 -2.13 7.70 3.42
C PHE A 77 -0.93 7.52 2.49
N ILE A 78 -0.72 8.43 1.53
CA ILE A 78 0.43 8.36 0.62
C ILE A 78 1.72 8.33 1.44
N LYS A 79 1.89 9.25 2.41
CA LYS A 79 3.03 9.25 3.32
C LYS A 79 3.22 7.89 3.99
N ALA A 80 2.19 7.34 4.63
CA ALA A 80 2.25 6.05 5.30
C ALA A 80 2.59 4.89 4.35
N TYR A 81 2.02 4.89 3.14
CA TYR A 81 2.18 3.84 2.13
C TYR A 81 3.55 3.87 1.46
N THR A 82 4.13 5.05 1.22
CA THR A 82 5.43 5.20 0.57
C THR A 82 6.61 5.16 1.55
N LEU A 83 6.36 5.00 2.85
CA LEU A 83 7.43 4.67 3.77
C LEU A 83 8.08 3.37 3.31
N THR A 84 9.41 3.34 3.25
CA THR A 84 10.19 2.12 3.02
C THR A 84 10.14 1.21 4.26
N ASN A 85 8.94 0.81 4.66
CA ASN A 85 8.66 -0.02 5.84
C ASN A 85 7.73 -1.19 5.47
N PHE A 86 7.29 -1.93 6.49
CA PHE A 86 6.47 -3.14 6.31
C PHE A 86 5.05 -2.87 5.76
N PHE A 87 4.52 -1.65 5.91
CA PHE A 87 3.10 -1.37 5.75
C PHE A 87 2.60 -1.61 4.32
N TYR A 88 3.31 -1.11 3.30
CA TYR A 88 2.93 -1.32 1.90
C TYR A 88 2.94 -2.81 1.52
N LYS A 89 3.93 -3.57 2.04
CA LYS A 89 4.06 -5.01 1.79
C LYS A 89 2.86 -5.76 2.36
N VAL A 90 2.55 -5.53 3.63
CA VAL A 90 1.45 -6.22 4.33
C VAL A 90 0.10 -5.81 3.78
N LEU A 91 -0.11 -4.51 3.51
CA LEU A 91 -1.35 -4.03 2.90
C LEU A 91 -1.57 -4.66 1.52
N ASN A 92 -0.56 -4.64 0.64
CA ASN A 92 -0.68 -5.25 -0.68
C ASN A 92 -0.86 -6.77 -0.60
N ARG A 93 -0.20 -7.47 0.33
CA ARG A 93 -0.42 -8.91 0.55
C ARG A 93 -1.87 -9.18 0.94
N ASN A 94 -2.41 -8.43 1.90
CA ASN A 94 -3.79 -8.61 2.36
C ASN A 94 -4.80 -8.26 1.25
N LEU A 95 -4.56 -7.20 0.47
CA LEU A 95 -5.37 -6.87 -0.70
C LEU A 95 -5.36 -8.02 -1.72
N ALA A 96 -4.20 -8.54 -2.09
CA ALA A 96 -4.08 -9.62 -3.07
C ALA A 96 -4.88 -10.88 -2.69
N LEU A 97 -4.89 -11.21 -1.39
CA LEU A 97 -5.56 -12.38 -0.85
C LEU A 97 -7.07 -12.18 -0.70
N TYR A 98 -7.48 -11.03 -0.14
CA TYR A 98 -8.82 -10.90 0.42
C TYR A 98 -9.72 -9.91 -0.34
N ILE A 99 -9.20 -9.03 -1.19
CA ILE A 99 -10.04 -7.98 -1.81
C ILE A 99 -11.13 -8.56 -2.72
N LEU A 100 -10.87 -9.71 -3.35
CA LEU A 100 -11.87 -10.36 -4.18
C LEU A 100 -12.98 -11.03 -3.38
N GLU A 101 -12.76 -11.37 -2.10
CA GLU A 101 -13.83 -11.91 -1.24
C GLU A 101 -14.96 -10.92 -1.05
N TYR A 102 -14.68 -9.61 -1.18
CA TYR A 102 -15.72 -8.58 -1.17
C TYR A 102 -16.71 -8.72 -2.34
N PHE A 103 -16.18 -9.00 -3.54
CA PHE A 103 -16.95 -9.05 -4.79
C PHE A 103 -17.64 -10.39 -5.01
N ASP A 104 -17.16 -11.47 -4.38
CA ASP A 104 -17.73 -12.80 -4.52
C ASP A 104 -19.07 -12.93 -3.76
N GLU A 105 -20.18 -13.04 -4.49
CA GLU A 105 -21.51 -13.15 -3.90
C GLU A 105 -21.79 -14.49 -3.24
N THR A 106 -21.05 -15.52 -3.63
CA THR A 106 -21.30 -16.91 -3.28
C THR A 106 -20.59 -17.35 -1.99
N LYS A 107 -19.56 -16.61 -1.56
CA LYS A 107 -18.85 -16.88 -0.31
C LYS A 107 -19.64 -16.35 0.88
N THR A 108 -19.96 -17.24 1.81
CA THR A 108 -20.30 -16.86 3.19
C THR A 108 -19.07 -16.20 3.79
N PHE A 109 -19.17 -14.91 4.13
CA PHE A 109 -18.04 -14.14 4.68
C PHE A 109 -17.35 -14.93 5.79
N SER A 110 -16.07 -15.24 5.56
CA SER A 110 -15.20 -16.01 6.43
C SER A 110 -14.92 -15.26 7.74
N SER A 111 -14.16 -15.88 8.64
CA SER A 111 -13.62 -15.30 9.89
C SER A 111 -12.92 -13.95 9.72
N ASN A 112 -12.60 -13.53 8.50
CA ASN A 112 -11.82 -12.33 8.18
C ASN A 112 -12.68 -11.14 7.74
N TYR A 113 -14.00 -11.16 7.94
CA TYR A 113 -14.91 -10.07 7.54
C TYR A 113 -14.43 -8.66 7.94
N ARG A 114 -13.94 -8.49 9.18
CA ARG A 114 -13.46 -7.20 9.67
C ARG A 114 -12.22 -6.71 8.91
N LEU A 115 -11.32 -7.63 8.55
CA LEU A 115 -10.14 -7.34 7.74
C LEU A 115 -10.56 -6.89 6.34
N VAL A 116 -11.42 -7.66 5.68
CA VAL A 116 -11.94 -7.32 4.34
C VAL A 116 -12.56 -5.92 4.34
N ASN A 117 -13.39 -5.61 5.35
CA ASN A 117 -13.99 -4.29 5.47
C ASN A 117 -12.95 -3.17 5.61
N CYS A 118 -11.94 -3.34 6.46
CA CYS A 118 -10.87 -2.34 6.60
C CYS A 118 -10.12 -2.11 5.28
N LEU A 119 -9.83 -3.18 4.53
CA LEU A 119 -9.18 -3.08 3.22
C LEU A 119 -10.06 -2.30 2.23
N VAL A 120 -11.36 -2.59 2.19
CA VAL A 120 -12.32 -1.88 1.34
C VAL A 120 -12.43 -0.40 1.74
N HIS A 121 -12.44 -0.10 3.04
CA HIS A 121 -12.43 1.29 3.52
C HIS A 121 -11.20 2.05 3.03
N ILE A 122 -10.01 1.46 3.17
CA ILE A 122 -8.75 2.06 2.68
C ILE A 122 -8.86 2.33 1.17
N VAL A 123 -9.22 1.32 0.37
CA VAL A 123 -9.31 1.46 -1.10
C VAL A 123 -10.33 2.53 -1.51
N THR A 124 -11.49 2.51 -0.87
CA THR A 124 -12.58 3.45 -1.15
C THR A 124 -12.21 4.90 -0.79
N LEU A 125 -11.59 5.11 0.38
CA LEU A 125 -11.12 6.43 0.84
C LEU A 125 -10.18 7.09 -0.16
N LEU A 126 -9.44 6.28 -0.93
CA LEU A 126 -8.47 6.76 -1.91
C LEU A 126 -9.10 6.99 -3.28
N ILE A 127 -9.85 6.01 -3.79
CA ILE A 127 -10.43 6.08 -5.15
C ILE A 127 -11.43 7.23 -5.29
N TYR A 128 -12.18 7.53 -4.22
CA TYR A 128 -13.18 8.61 -4.23
C TYR A 128 -12.63 9.95 -3.70
N ASN A 129 -11.34 10.06 -3.38
CA ASN A 129 -10.79 11.32 -2.89
C ASN A 129 -10.79 12.40 -4.01
N PRO A 130 -11.36 13.60 -3.76
CA PRO A 130 -11.51 14.64 -4.77
C PRO A 130 -10.18 15.26 -5.21
N ASN A 131 -9.13 15.13 -4.40
CA ASN A 131 -7.78 15.59 -4.71
C ASN A 131 -6.97 14.53 -5.46
N LEU A 132 -7.47 13.31 -5.66
CA LEU A 132 -6.76 12.28 -6.42
C LEU A 132 -6.37 12.73 -7.85
N PRO A 133 -7.20 13.48 -8.61
CA PRO A 133 -6.85 13.96 -9.94
C PRO A 133 -5.57 14.82 -9.99
N GLN A 134 -5.21 15.51 -8.89
CA GLN A 134 -3.99 16.34 -8.85
C GLN A 134 -2.70 15.50 -8.91
N TYR A 135 -2.79 14.20 -8.64
CA TYR A 135 -1.68 13.25 -8.69
C TYR A 135 -1.65 12.46 -10.01
N GLN A 136 -2.45 12.84 -11.00
CA GLN A 136 -2.44 12.17 -12.31
C GLN A 136 -1.09 12.38 -13.00
N TYR A 137 -0.49 11.28 -13.39
CA TYR A 137 0.73 11.25 -14.20
C TYR A 137 0.46 10.45 -15.47
N GLN A 138 0.86 11.01 -16.61
CA GLN A 138 0.84 10.34 -17.90
C GLN A 138 2.26 10.35 -18.48
N GLY A 139 2.81 9.15 -18.67
CA GLY A 139 4.16 8.98 -19.20
C GLY A 139 4.67 7.58 -18.95
N ILE A 140 5.94 7.36 -19.30
CA ILE A 140 6.61 6.09 -19.01
C ILE A 140 6.89 6.01 -17.52
N CYS A 141 6.63 4.84 -16.94
CA CYS A 141 6.99 4.48 -15.58
C CYS A 141 7.53 3.05 -15.56
N TYR A 142 8.36 2.76 -14.58
CA TYR A 142 9.06 1.50 -14.39
C TYR A 142 8.62 0.85 -13.08
N ARG A 143 8.57 -0.48 -13.07
CA ARG A 143 8.29 -1.28 -11.88
C ARG A 143 9.31 -2.40 -11.80
N GLY A 144 10.11 -2.41 -10.73
CA GLY A 144 10.90 -3.58 -10.38
C GLY A 144 10.06 -4.58 -9.61
N MET A 145 10.12 -5.85 -10.01
CA MET A 145 9.51 -6.94 -9.28
C MET A 145 10.25 -8.24 -9.56
N ARG A 146 10.21 -9.16 -8.60
CA ARG A 146 10.62 -10.54 -8.80
C ARG A 146 9.41 -11.34 -9.26
N ILE A 147 9.58 -12.05 -10.37
CA ILE A 147 8.56 -12.93 -10.95
C ILE A 147 9.14 -14.33 -11.07
N THR A 148 8.32 -15.36 -10.87
CA THR A 148 8.76 -16.74 -11.09
C THR A 148 8.81 -17.01 -12.59
N GLN A 149 9.62 -17.98 -13.03
CA GLN A 149 9.64 -18.37 -14.45
C GLN A 149 8.24 -18.81 -14.91
N ASN A 150 7.52 -19.58 -14.08
CA ASN A 150 6.17 -20.02 -14.40
C ASN A 150 5.19 -18.85 -14.60
N ASP A 151 5.27 -17.82 -13.76
CA ASP A 151 4.43 -16.62 -13.94
C ASP A 151 4.83 -15.85 -15.20
N LEU A 152 6.13 -15.76 -15.51
CA LEU A 152 6.65 -15.10 -16.70
C LEU A 152 6.19 -15.81 -17.99
N ASP A 153 6.16 -17.14 -17.98
CA ASP A 153 5.71 -17.96 -19.13
C ASP A 153 4.23 -17.75 -19.45
N GLN A 154 3.43 -17.24 -18.50
CA GLN A 154 2.03 -16.86 -18.74
C GLN A 154 1.89 -15.49 -19.42
N TYR A 155 2.95 -14.67 -19.50
CA TYR A 155 2.87 -13.35 -20.14
C TYR A 155 2.83 -13.53 -21.66
N GLN A 156 1.67 -13.26 -22.23
CA GLN A 156 1.50 -13.19 -23.68
C GLN A 156 1.32 -11.74 -24.13
N LEU A 157 1.87 -11.42 -25.30
CA LEU A 157 1.64 -10.13 -25.95
C LEU A 157 0.13 -9.90 -26.12
N ASN A 158 -0.29 -8.65 -25.91
CA ASN A 158 -1.69 -8.20 -26.02
C ASN A 158 -2.67 -8.76 -24.96
N GLN A 159 -2.18 -9.36 -23.87
CA GLN A 159 -3.04 -9.69 -22.73
C GLN A 159 -3.13 -8.55 -21.71
N HIS A 160 -4.29 -8.46 -21.04
CA HIS A 160 -4.50 -7.53 -19.95
C HIS A 160 -4.04 -8.13 -18.62
N ILE A 161 -3.20 -7.39 -17.90
CA ILE A 161 -2.74 -7.77 -16.57
C ILE A 161 -3.62 -7.06 -15.54
N LEU A 162 -4.31 -7.83 -14.71
CA LEU A 162 -5.10 -7.31 -13.59
C LEU A 162 -4.26 -7.31 -12.31
N ASN A 163 -4.02 -6.14 -11.73
CA ASN A 163 -3.42 -6.04 -10.40
C ASN A 163 -4.52 -5.93 -9.33
N ARG A 164 -4.45 -6.79 -8.31
CA ARG A 164 -5.37 -6.78 -7.15
C ARG A 164 -4.86 -5.90 -6.00
N THR A 165 -3.72 -5.26 -6.19
CA THR A 165 -3.01 -4.47 -5.19
C THR A 165 -2.74 -3.07 -5.72
N PHE A 166 -2.30 -2.16 -4.86
CA PHE A 166 -1.80 -0.87 -5.32
C PHE A 166 -0.53 -1.08 -6.16
N LEU A 167 -0.57 -0.55 -7.38
CA LEU A 167 0.52 -0.63 -8.34
C LEU A 167 1.51 0.51 -8.07
N SER A 168 2.62 0.19 -7.39
CA SER A 168 3.72 1.14 -7.19
C SER A 168 4.65 1.14 -8.40
N THR A 169 4.91 2.32 -8.96
CA THR A 169 5.82 2.53 -10.09
C THR A 169 6.67 3.78 -9.84
N SER A 170 7.77 3.91 -10.57
CA SER A 170 8.68 5.06 -10.51
C SER A 170 8.93 5.60 -11.92
N THR A 171 9.05 6.92 -12.07
CA THR A 171 9.54 7.52 -13.31
C THR A 171 11.05 7.33 -13.48
N ASP A 172 11.77 7.11 -12.38
CA ASP A 172 13.18 6.76 -12.36
C ASP A 172 13.37 5.23 -12.39
N ASN A 173 14.03 4.75 -13.44
CA ASN A 173 14.36 3.33 -13.64
C ASN A 173 15.32 2.80 -12.56
N GLN A 174 16.27 3.61 -12.08
CA GLN A 174 17.22 3.18 -11.04
C GLN A 174 16.48 2.89 -9.73
N VAL A 175 15.52 3.75 -9.36
CA VAL A 175 14.64 3.51 -8.21
C VAL A 175 13.83 2.23 -8.40
N ALA A 176 13.26 2.01 -9.58
CA ALA A 176 12.50 0.79 -9.86
C ALA A 176 13.38 -0.48 -9.73
N ALA A 177 14.61 -0.45 -10.25
CA ALA A 177 15.55 -1.58 -10.18
C ALA A 177 15.89 -2.00 -8.74
N MET A 178 15.94 -1.04 -7.79
CA MET A 178 16.14 -1.36 -6.37
C MET A 178 15.07 -2.32 -5.82
N PHE A 179 13.83 -2.27 -6.34
CA PHE A 179 12.73 -3.14 -5.95
C PHE A 179 12.68 -4.48 -6.69
N ALA A 180 13.41 -4.64 -7.80
CA ALA A 180 13.63 -5.94 -8.45
C ALA A 180 14.60 -6.83 -7.63
N GLY A 181 15.32 -6.21 -6.68
CA GLY A 181 16.22 -6.90 -5.77
C GLY A 181 17.64 -7.06 -6.31
N GLU A 182 18.06 -6.20 -7.24
CA GLU A 182 19.41 -6.18 -7.82
C GLU A 182 20.39 -5.24 -7.09
N CYS A 183 19.94 -4.38 -6.16
CA CYS A 183 20.82 -3.39 -5.51
C CYS A 183 21.59 -3.87 -4.26
N GLN A 184 21.64 -5.16 -3.94
CA GLN A 184 22.55 -5.68 -2.90
C GLN A 184 23.86 -6.29 -3.46
N GLN A 185 24.04 -6.39 -4.78
CA GLN A 185 25.26 -6.95 -5.38
C GLN A 185 26.14 -5.92 -6.12
N SER A 186 25.83 -4.63 -6.04
CA SER A 186 26.64 -3.58 -6.65
C SER A 186 26.94 -2.46 -5.65
N GLN A 187 27.37 -2.82 -4.43
CA GLN A 187 28.21 -1.90 -3.67
C GLN A 187 29.56 -1.81 -4.39
N MET A 188 29.72 -0.72 -5.14
CA MET A 188 30.95 0.06 -5.25
C MET A 188 32.26 -0.72 -5.11
N SER A 189 32.75 -1.25 -6.23
CA SER A 189 34.20 -1.24 -6.48
C SER A 189 34.63 0.21 -6.77
N TYR A 190 34.56 1.08 -5.76
CA TYR A 190 35.28 2.35 -5.75
C TYR A 190 36.58 2.10 -5.01
N THR A 191 37.68 1.98 -5.76
CA THR A 191 39.02 2.10 -5.20
C THR A 191 39.26 3.57 -4.84
N PRO A 192 39.53 3.91 -3.57
CA PRO A 192 39.90 5.26 -3.19
C PRO A 192 41.39 5.42 -3.48
N ASN A 193 41.71 5.91 -4.67
CA ASN A 193 42.98 6.59 -4.97
C ASN A 193 42.78 7.35 -6.27
N ASP A 194 42.41 8.62 -6.15
CA ASP A 194 42.91 9.70 -7.01
C ASP A 194 42.49 11.04 -6.39
N HIS A 195 43.30 11.47 -5.42
CA HIS A 195 43.42 12.90 -5.10
C HIS A 195 44.41 13.52 -6.10
N CYS A 196 43.90 14.33 -7.02
CA CYS A 196 44.60 15.49 -7.57
C CYS A 196 43.56 16.35 -8.31
N ALA A 197 43.11 17.46 -7.72
CA ALA A 197 43.75 18.78 -7.80
C ALA A 197 43.14 19.62 -8.93
N LEU A 198 42.81 20.87 -8.58
CA LEU A 198 42.53 22.09 -9.35
C LEU A 198 41.29 22.77 -8.74
N GLN A 199 41.44 23.47 -7.62
CA GLN A 199 41.85 24.88 -7.50
C GLN A 199 41.06 25.85 -8.40
N SER A 200 40.41 26.76 -7.67
CA SER A 200 39.81 28.04 -8.03
C SER A 200 40.63 28.91 -8.99
N GLY A 201 39.89 29.56 -9.90
CA GLY A 201 40.24 30.73 -10.69
C GLY A 201 38.96 31.27 -11.33
#